data_AF-A0A2N2ZUI6-F1
#
_entry.id   AF-A0A2N2ZUI6-F1
#
_cell.length_a   1.000
_cell.length_b   1.000
_cell.length_c   1.000
_cell.angle_alpha   90.00
_cell.angle_beta   90.00
_cell.angle_gamma   90.00
#
_symmetry.space_group_name_H-M   'P 1'
#
loop_
_entity.id
_entity.type
_entity.pdbx_description
1 polymer ?
#
loop_
_entity_poly.entity_id
_entity_poly.type
_entity_poly.pdbx_seq_one_letter_code
_entity_poly.pdbx_strand_id
1 'polypeptide(L)'
;MGKLLTQDEFIKRASEKHGDKYDFSKAFYVHSKQKLTVYCIKHKKDFFLSPNHLLKGIGCPYCGGTKKLTLNDFIEQATQIHNNKYDYSNAQYKNYETPIEIICKIHGQFHQKPHAHLDGRGCKICGGSNHLDTKEFIERAKIVHGNEYDYSKAIYFNSKGKVEIICREHGSFWQSARGHLNGYKCKKCSGNHTPTTSEFVDKANIIHNGNYIYDKVEYKSAHNLVTITCKLHGDYWQTPNSHLKGSECPLCSLLKKKNPTNLPKSKTLTEEFIKQGQLKHGYKKYDYSKAIYINNKTKITIGCELHGWTQQFPNVHLKGIGCAKCANEETAKQNRKDITYFLEKAKEVHGKKYSYKQTTFVCMRNLTTIICKKHGEFQQAAYAHLRGQGCPKCKESQGERIIRVLLENQGTKYVYQKNFGDCKNQSYLFFDFYLPKQNLLIEYDGEQHFKTTRGNTFGGEVGFEKRKINDAIKTNYAKTKNIKLLRINFRQLKTIEKILTQELYDINQTEKGKLTDVDFDMEPLS
;
A
#
# COMPACT_ATOMS: atom_id res chain seq x y z
N MET A 1 47.60 -37.66 -84.58
CA MET A 1 47.34 -36.21 -84.70
C MET A 1 45.90 -36.03 -85.15
N GLY A 2 45.03 -35.46 -84.32
CA GLY A 2 43.62 -35.27 -84.68
C GLY A 2 43.49 -34.19 -85.76
N LYS A 3 42.70 -34.46 -86.80
CA LYS A 3 42.39 -33.51 -87.89
C LYS A 3 41.92 -32.18 -87.29
N LEU A 4 42.61 -31.08 -87.60
CA LEU A 4 42.17 -29.74 -87.23
C LEU A 4 40.85 -29.45 -87.97
N LEU A 5 39.87 -28.91 -87.25
CA LEU A 5 38.59 -28.52 -87.82
C LEU A 5 38.78 -27.32 -88.75
N THR A 6 38.01 -27.24 -89.83
CA THR A 6 37.93 -26.00 -90.61
C THR A 6 37.12 -24.93 -89.85
N GLN A 7 37.23 -23.66 -90.27
CA GLN A 7 36.45 -22.55 -89.72
C GLN A 7 34.95 -22.86 -89.71
N ASP A 8 34.41 -23.35 -90.83
CA ASP A 8 32.98 -23.63 -90.99
C ASP A 8 32.53 -24.84 -90.17
N GLU A 9 33.38 -25.88 -90.09
CA GLU A 9 33.11 -27.04 -89.23
C GLU A 9 33.07 -26.66 -87.74
N PHE A 10 33.93 -25.74 -87.31
CA PHE A 10 33.92 -25.23 -85.95
C PHE A 10 32.65 -24.42 -85.65
N ILE A 11 32.28 -23.46 -86.51
CA ILE A 11 31.08 -22.64 -86.33
C ILE A 11 29.84 -23.53 -86.30
N LYS A 12 29.71 -24.50 -87.22
CA LYS A 12 28.58 -25.43 -87.24
C LYS A 12 28.42 -26.18 -85.91
N ARG A 13 29.50 -26.77 -85.39
CA ARG A 13 29.48 -27.49 -84.09
C ARG A 13 29.22 -26.57 -82.91
N ALA A 14 29.73 -25.34 -82.94
CA ALA A 14 29.50 -24.35 -81.90
C ALA A 14 28.03 -23.90 -81.87
N SER A 15 27.44 -23.65 -83.03
CA SER A 15 26.03 -23.30 -83.20
C SER A 15 25.10 -24.45 -82.82
N GLU A 16 25.39 -25.70 -83.22
CA GLU A 16 24.62 -26.87 -82.79
C GLU A 16 24.62 -27.03 -81.26
N LYS A 17 25.74 -26.71 -80.60
CA LYS A 17 25.87 -26.91 -79.15
C LYS A 17 25.24 -25.80 -78.31
N HIS A 18 25.24 -24.56 -78.78
CA HIS A 18 24.74 -23.41 -78.02
C HIS A 18 23.43 -22.82 -78.57
N GLY A 19 22.97 -23.27 -79.73
CA GLY A 19 21.83 -22.72 -80.45
C GLY A 19 22.04 -21.25 -80.83
N ASP A 20 20.95 -20.50 -80.94
CA ASP A 20 20.95 -19.07 -81.32
C ASP A 20 21.39 -18.12 -80.19
N LYS A 21 22.24 -18.58 -79.26
CA LYS A 21 22.68 -17.79 -78.10
C LYS A 21 23.84 -16.84 -78.40
N TYR A 22 24.60 -17.13 -79.46
CA TYR A 22 25.84 -16.43 -79.81
C TYR A 22 25.90 -16.09 -81.29
N ASP A 23 26.50 -14.95 -81.60
CA ASP A 23 26.88 -14.57 -82.95
C ASP A 23 28.39 -14.77 -83.13
N PHE A 24 28.74 -15.54 -84.17
CA PHE A 24 30.09 -15.92 -84.55
C PHE A 24 30.63 -15.11 -85.73
N SER A 25 29.96 -14.04 -86.14
CA SER A 25 30.37 -13.15 -87.23
C SER A 25 31.80 -12.61 -87.09
N LYS A 26 32.28 -12.45 -85.85
CA LYS A 26 33.65 -11.99 -85.52
C LYS A 26 34.59 -13.12 -85.08
N ALA A 27 34.17 -14.37 -85.15
CA ALA A 27 34.99 -15.50 -84.72
C ALA A 27 35.99 -15.92 -85.81
N PHE A 28 37.27 -16.03 -85.46
CA PHE A 28 38.31 -16.56 -86.35
C PHE A 28 39.03 -17.74 -85.68
N TYR A 29 38.88 -18.92 -86.25
CA TYR A 29 39.42 -20.19 -85.76
C TYR A 29 40.75 -20.51 -86.45
N VAL A 30 41.80 -20.68 -85.62
CA VAL A 30 43.13 -21.11 -86.08
C VAL A 30 43.47 -22.47 -85.49
N HIS A 31 43.37 -22.62 -84.16
CA HIS A 31 43.53 -23.89 -83.46
C HIS A 31 42.78 -23.89 -82.12
N SER A 32 42.58 -25.08 -81.54
CA SER A 32 41.68 -25.32 -80.38
C SER A 32 41.97 -24.52 -79.10
N LYS A 33 43.16 -23.94 -78.97
CA LYS A 33 43.62 -23.20 -77.78
C LYS A 33 43.66 -21.67 -77.97
N GLN A 34 43.67 -21.17 -79.20
CA GLN A 34 43.70 -19.72 -79.46
C GLN A 34 42.33 -19.12 -79.14
N LYS A 35 42.30 -18.01 -78.38
CA LYS A 35 41.04 -17.35 -78.04
C LYS A 35 40.45 -16.68 -79.29
N LEU A 36 39.14 -16.80 -79.45
CA LEU A 36 38.35 -16.14 -80.49
C LEU A 36 37.29 -15.23 -79.85
N THR A 37 36.87 -14.24 -80.62
CA THR A 37 35.85 -13.27 -80.23
C THR A 37 34.47 -13.80 -80.59
N VAL A 38 33.55 -13.82 -79.61
CA VAL A 38 32.16 -14.24 -79.79
C VAL A 38 31.26 -13.15 -79.23
N TYR A 39 30.15 -12.85 -79.91
CA TYR A 39 29.16 -11.91 -79.41
C TYR A 39 28.02 -12.65 -78.71
N CYS A 40 27.66 -12.21 -77.50
CA CYS A 40 26.52 -12.77 -76.76
C CYS A 40 25.25 -11.96 -77.01
N ILE A 41 24.24 -12.57 -77.63
CA ILE A 41 22.97 -11.91 -77.98
C ILE A 41 22.23 -11.43 -76.73
N LYS A 42 22.22 -12.22 -75.64
CA LYS A 42 21.57 -11.87 -74.37
C LYS A 42 22.19 -10.65 -73.69
N HIS A 43 23.51 -10.53 -73.70
CA HIS A 43 24.25 -9.47 -72.98
C HIS A 43 24.72 -8.34 -73.90
N LYS A 44 24.41 -8.41 -75.20
CA LYS A 44 24.79 -7.44 -76.23
C LYS A 44 26.27 -7.02 -76.18
N LYS A 45 27.17 -7.97 -75.95
CA LYS A 45 28.61 -7.69 -75.76
C LYS A 45 29.50 -8.80 -76.33
N ASP A 46 30.65 -8.39 -76.86
CA ASP A 46 31.75 -9.27 -77.29
C ASP A 46 32.50 -9.85 -76.07
N PHE A 47 32.89 -11.13 -76.14
CA PHE A 47 33.74 -11.79 -75.15
C PHE A 47 34.72 -12.76 -75.82
N PHE A 48 35.79 -13.12 -75.09
CA PHE A 48 36.85 -13.99 -75.60
C PHE A 48 36.80 -15.37 -74.96
N LEU A 49 36.82 -16.42 -75.77
CA LEU A 49 36.86 -17.80 -75.29
C LEU A 49 37.71 -18.66 -76.23
N SER A 50 38.32 -19.73 -75.73
CA SER A 50 38.99 -20.70 -76.61
C SER A 50 37.97 -21.67 -77.23
N PRO A 51 38.15 -22.09 -78.50
CA PRO A 51 37.26 -23.01 -79.21
C PRO A 51 36.94 -24.29 -78.44
N ASN A 52 37.93 -24.87 -77.75
CA ASN A 52 37.74 -26.11 -76.98
C ASN A 52 36.74 -25.94 -75.81
N HIS A 53 36.74 -24.78 -75.15
CA HIS A 53 35.77 -24.49 -74.08
C HIS A 53 34.36 -24.33 -74.64
N LEU A 54 34.24 -23.68 -75.80
CA LEU A 54 32.95 -23.51 -76.49
C LEU A 54 32.36 -24.86 -76.89
N LEU A 55 33.17 -25.72 -77.52
CA LEU A 55 32.77 -27.09 -77.89
C LEU A 55 32.52 -28.01 -76.70
N LYS A 56 33.00 -27.68 -75.50
CA LYS A 56 32.66 -28.39 -74.25
C LYS A 56 31.34 -27.93 -73.62
N GLY A 57 30.74 -26.84 -74.11
CA GLY A 57 29.49 -26.30 -73.58
C GLY A 57 29.66 -25.17 -72.59
N ILE A 58 30.90 -24.69 -72.38
CA ILE A 58 31.16 -23.49 -71.60
C ILE A 58 30.91 -22.28 -72.50
N GLY A 59 29.96 -21.46 -72.10
CA GLY A 59 29.50 -20.30 -72.87
C GLY A 59 30.07 -18.97 -72.37
N CYS A 60 29.32 -17.91 -72.65
CA CYS A 60 29.64 -16.56 -72.19
C CYS A 60 29.84 -16.53 -70.67
N PRO A 61 30.94 -15.92 -70.17
CA PRO A 61 31.20 -15.82 -68.73
C PRO A 61 30.09 -15.06 -68.00
N TYR A 62 29.41 -14.11 -68.66
CA TYR A 62 28.25 -13.41 -68.11
C TYR A 62 26.99 -14.30 -68.03
N CYS A 63 26.88 -15.32 -68.90
CA CYS A 63 25.80 -16.32 -68.83
C CYS A 63 26.10 -17.47 -67.85
N GLY A 64 27.38 -17.82 -67.65
CA GLY A 64 27.81 -19.05 -66.97
C GLY A 64 28.60 -18.88 -65.67
N GLY A 65 28.91 -17.66 -65.20
CA GLY A 65 29.65 -17.48 -63.95
C GLY A 65 29.72 -16.03 -63.45
N THR A 66 29.00 -15.78 -62.35
CA THR A 66 29.27 -14.80 -61.28
C THR A 66 30.10 -13.55 -61.64
N LYS A 67 29.54 -12.66 -62.46
CA LYS A 67 29.93 -11.25 -62.39
C LYS A 67 29.47 -10.74 -61.00
N LYS A 68 30.40 -10.39 -60.11
CA LYS A 68 30.05 -9.68 -58.87
C LYS A 68 29.39 -8.37 -59.29
N LEU A 69 28.08 -8.24 -59.06
CA LEU A 69 27.34 -7.01 -59.32
C LEU A 69 28.02 -5.89 -58.51
N THR A 70 28.31 -4.76 -59.15
CA THR A 70 28.69 -3.55 -58.42
C THR A 70 27.44 -2.90 -57.81
N LEU A 71 27.62 -1.95 -56.89
CA LEU A 71 26.50 -1.16 -56.36
C LEU A 71 25.70 -0.49 -57.49
N ASN A 72 26.39 0.06 -58.49
CA ASN A 72 25.74 0.72 -59.63
C ASN A 72 24.96 -0.28 -60.49
N ASP A 73 25.54 -1.45 -60.78
CA ASP A 73 24.83 -2.52 -61.51
C ASP A 73 23.58 -2.99 -60.74
N PHE A 74 23.62 -3.02 -59.40
CA PHE A 74 22.46 -3.34 -58.56
C PHE A 74 21.39 -2.24 -58.65
N ILE A 75 21.78 -0.97 -58.53
CA ILE A 75 20.84 0.17 -58.59
C ILE A 75 20.16 0.22 -59.96
N GLU A 76 20.91 0.04 -61.05
CA GLU A 76 20.35 0.03 -62.41
C GLU A 76 19.30 -1.09 -62.59
N GLN A 77 19.59 -2.31 -62.14
CA GLN A 77 18.62 -3.41 -62.21
C GLN A 77 17.42 -3.18 -61.29
N ALA A 78 17.66 -2.72 -60.05
CA ALA A 78 16.60 -2.51 -59.08
C ALA A 78 15.66 -1.35 -59.47
N THR A 79 16.20 -0.29 -60.09
CA THR A 79 15.40 0.83 -60.65
C THR A 79 14.52 0.38 -61.81
N GLN A 80 15.01 -0.52 -62.67
CA GLN A 80 14.21 -1.13 -63.74
C GLN A 80 13.08 -2.01 -63.20
N ILE A 81 13.36 -2.89 -62.24
CA ILE A 81 12.36 -3.82 -61.67
C ILE A 81 11.27 -3.09 -60.89
N HIS A 82 11.66 -2.07 -60.11
CA HIS A 82 10.75 -1.36 -59.22
C HIS A 82 10.30 0.00 -59.73
N ASN A 83 10.59 0.34 -60.99
CA ASN A 83 10.18 1.57 -61.66
C ASN A 83 10.42 2.83 -60.81
N ASN A 84 11.66 3.01 -60.31
CA ASN A 84 12.08 4.16 -59.48
C ASN A 84 11.33 4.37 -58.14
N LYS A 85 10.73 3.32 -57.55
CA LYS A 85 10.02 3.40 -56.26
C LYS A 85 10.92 3.54 -55.02
N TYR A 86 12.22 3.24 -55.14
CA TYR A 86 13.15 3.21 -54.02
C TYR A 86 14.36 4.10 -54.27
N ASP A 87 14.95 4.57 -53.17
CA ASP A 87 16.21 5.31 -53.11
C ASP A 87 17.26 4.43 -52.41
N TYR A 88 18.47 4.42 -52.98
CA TYR A 88 19.60 3.59 -52.57
C TYR A 88 20.81 4.43 -52.13
N SER A 89 20.62 5.72 -51.85
CA SER A 89 21.71 6.65 -51.49
C SER A 89 22.53 6.19 -50.28
N ASN A 90 21.92 5.41 -49.38
CA ASN A 90 22.60 4.85 -48.19
C ASN A 90 23.03 3.38 -48.35
N ALA A 91 22.87 2.77 -49.53
CA ALA A 91 23.07 1.34 -49.71
C ALA A 91 24.57 0.97 -49.68
N GLN A 92 24.98 0.19 -48.69
CA GLN A 92 26.34 -0.37 -48.60
C GLN A 92 26.42 -1.77 -49.21
N TYR A 93 26.60 -1.85 -50.52
CA TYR A 93 26.64 -3.14 -51.23
C TYR A 93 27.99 -3.86 -51.05
N LYS A 94 27.95 -5.06 -50.45
CA LYS A 94 29.11 -5.97 -50.33
C LYS A 94 28.98 -7.21 -51.23
N ASN A 95 27.82 -7.85 -51.23
CA ASN A 95 27.47 -9.02 -52.04
C ASN A 95 25.94 -9.23 -52.03
N TYR A 96 25.45 -10.21 -52.79
CA TYR A 96 24.01 -10.54 -52.93
C TYR A 96 23.32 -11.07 -51.66
N GLU A 97 24.08 -11.55 -50.69
CA GLU A 97 23.57 -12.17 -49.47
C GLU A 97 23.52 -11.21 -48.28
N THR A 98 24.30 -10.13 -48.32
CA THR A 98 24.37 -9.16 -47.24
C THR A 98 23.22 -8.17 -47.38
N PRO A 99 22.33 -8.02 -46.39
CA PRO A 99 21.26 -7.03 -46.43
C PRO A 99 21.82 -5.63 -46.60
N ILE A 100 21.20 -4.85 -47.48
CA ILE A 100 21.49 -3.44 -47.71
C ILE A 100 20.32 -2.58 -47.22
N GLU A 101 20.60 -1.33 -46.91
CA GLU A 101 19.58 -0.33 -46.60
C GLU A 101 18.94 0.18 -47.90
N ILE A 102 17.62 0.09 -47.97
CA ILE A 102 16.80 0.56 -49.09
C ILE A 102 15.77 1.53 -48.54
N ILE A 103 15.63 2.69 -49.16
CA ILE A 103 14.70 3.73 -48.74
C ILE A 103 13.49 3.68 -49.66
N CYS A 104 12.34 3.24 -49.15
CA CYS A 104 11.09 3.41 -49.88
C CYS A 104 10.67 4.87 -49.83
N LYS A 105 10.39 5.48 -50.99
CA LYS A 105 9.89 6.86 -51.07
C LYS A 105 8.59 7.10 -50.28
N ILE A 106 7.86 6.03 -49.94
CA ILE A 106 6.59 6.07 -49.19
C ILE A 106 6.80 5.65 -47.73
N HIS A 107 7.58 4.60 -47.47
CA HIS A 107 7.63 3.93 -46.15
C HIS A 107 8.97 4.07 -45.41
N GLY A 108 9.91 4.84 -45.95
CA GLY A 108 11.22 5.06 -45.34
C GLY A 108 12.18 3.88 -45.46
N GLN A 109 13.21 3.87 -44.61
CA GLN A 109 14.32 2.91 -44.67
C GLN A 109 13.92 1.50 -44.19
N PHE A 110 14.36 0.48 -44.92
CA PHE A 110 14.25 -0.92 -44.55
C PHE A 110 15.46 -1.70 -45.06
N HIS A 111 15.69 -2.89 -44.49
CA HIS A 111 16.82 -3.73 -44.87
C HIS A 111 16.34 -4.93 -45.67
N GLN A 112 17.01 -5.22 -46.79
CA GLN A 112 16.71 -6.39 -47.61
C GLN A 112 17.95 -6.91 -48.32
N LYS A 113 18.00 -8.22 -48.58
CA LYS A 113 19.06 -8.83 -49.38
C LYS A 113 18.94 -8.41 -50.85
N PRO A 114 20.04 -8.03 -51.52
CA PRO A 114 20.00 -7.60 -52.92
C PRO A 114 19.37 -8.62 -53.88
N HIS A 115 19.65 -9.93 -53.74
CA HIS A 115 19.03 -10.93 -54.64
C HIS A 115 17.50 -10.94 -54.50
N ALA A 116 17.00 -10.93 -53.26
CA ALA A 116 15.57 -10.97 -52.99
C ALA A 116 14.88 -9.70 -53.51
N HIS A 117 15.55 -8.55 -53.45
CA HIS A 117 15.03 -7.30 -53.98
C HIS A 117 14.97 -7.31 -55.52
N LEU A 118 15.99 -7.87 -56.17
CA LEU A 118 16.03 -8.06 -57.62
C LEU A 118 15.04 -9.13 -58.12
N ASP A 119 14.65 -10.09 -57.26
CA ASP A 119 13.55 -11.03 -57.54
C ASP A 119 12.15 -10.36 -57.48
N GLY A 120 12.09 -9.04 -57.37
CA GLY A 120 10.85 -8.26 -57.34
C GLY A 120 10.23 -8.13 -55.95
N ARG A 121 10.87 -8.62 -54.88
CA ARG A 121 10.37 -8.44 -53.51
C ARG A 121 10.68 -7.02 -53.05
N GLY A 122 9.68 -6.14 -53.07
CA GLY A 122 9.80 -4.77 -52.59
C GLY A 122 9.62 -4.63 -51.08
N CYS A 123 9.30 -3.40 -50.66
CA CYS A 123 8.85 -3.11 -49.30
C CYS A 123 7.62 -3.96 -48.98
N LYS A 124 7.66 -4.68 -47.85
CA LYS A 124 6.55 -5.52 -47.37
C LYS A 124 5.24 -4.73 -47.17
N ILE A 125 5.36 -3.42 -46.98
CA ILE A 125 4.22 -2.50 -46.80
C ILE A 125 3.62 -2.12 -48.16
N CYS A 126 4.44 -1.91 -49.21
CA CYS A 126 3.96 -1.69 -50.58
C CYS A 126 3.35 -2.95 -51.23
N GLY A 127 3.81 -4.15 -50.83
CA GLY A 127 3.41 -5.42 -51.45
C GLY A 127 2.11 -6.04 -50.90
N GLY A 128 1.52 -5.48 -49.84
CA GLY A 128 0.23 -5.93 -49.31
C GLY A 128 -0.93 -5.35 -50.11
N SER A 129 -1.85 -6.20 -50.57
CA SER A 129 -3.08 -5.77 -51.24
C SER A 129 -3.96 -4.92 -50.31
N ASN A 130 -4.29 -3.70 -50.76
CA ASN A 130 -5.10 -2.66 -50.09
C ASN A 130 -4.43 -1.89 -48.93
N HIS A 131 -3.25 -1.33 -49.17
CA HIS A 131 -2.71 -0.28 -48.29
C HIS A 131 -3.17 1.11 -48.76
N LEU A 132 -3.88 1.82 -47.87
CA LEU A 132 -3.95 3.28 -47.94
C LEU A 132 -2.53 3.83 -47.92
N ASP A 133 -2.22 4.80 -48.79
CA ASP A 133 -1.01 5.59 -48.63
C ASP A 133 -1.24 6.73 -47.61
N THR A 134 -0.18 7.45 -47.24
CA THR A 134 -0.29 8.55 -46.27
C THR A 134 -1.18 9.68 -46.79
N LYS A 135 -1.23 9.93 -48.10
CA LYS A 135 -2.08 10.98 -48.68
C LYS A 135 -3.55 10.59 -48.57
N GLU A 136 -3.88 9.36 -48.94
CA GLU A 136 -5.23 8.81 -48.85
C GLU A 136 -5.71 8.74 -47.40
N PHE A 137 -4.81 8.44 -46.45
CA PHE A 137 -5.14 8.49 -45.02
C PHE A 137 -5.52 9.90 -44.59
N ILE A 138 -4.74 10.91 -45.01
CA ILE A 138 -4.99 12.31 -44.68
C ILE A 138 -6.30 12.79 -45.29
N GLU A 139 -6.60 12.43 -46.53
CA GLU A 139 -7.87 12.79 -47.19
C GLU A 139 -9.07 12.20 -46.45
N ARG A 140 -9.04 10.91 -46.11
CA ARG A 140 -10.12 10.28 -45.32
C ARG A 140 -10.22 10.87 -43.91
N ALA A 141 -9.09 11.17 -43.27
CA ALA A 141 -9.08 11.78 -41.95
C ALA A 141 -9.64 13.22 -41.96
N LYS A 142 -9.43 13.98 -43.04
CA LYS A 142 -10.05 15.29 -43.28
C LYS A 142 -11.54 15.20 -43.54
N ILE A 143 -12.04 14.14 -44.19
CA ILE A 143 -13.49 13.92 -44.34
C ILE A 143 -14.15 13.69 -42.97
N VAL A 144 -13.51 12.88 -42.11
CA VAL A 144 -14.07 12.52 -40.79
C VAL A 144 -14.04 13.67 -39.79
N HIS A 145 -12.93 14.42 -39.74
CA HIS A 145 -12.70 15.45 -38.71
C HIS A 145 -12.65 16.89 -39.24
N GLY A 146 -12.86 17.10 -40.54
CA GLY A 146 -12.77 18.41 -41.16
C GLY A 146 -11.39 19.06 -40.95
N ASN A 147 -11.42 20.31 -40.49
CA ASN A 147 -10.22 21.13 -40.24
C ASN A 147 -9.70 21.05 -38.79
N GLU A 148 -10.23 20.16 -37.94
CA GLU A 148 -9.86 20.07 -36.50
C GLU A 148 -8.38 19.67 -36.27
N TYR A 149 -7.75 18.99 -37.23
CA TYR A 149 -6.41 18.41 -37.08
C TYR A 149 -5.48 18.78 -38.24
N ASP A 150 -4.20 18.93 -37.92
CA ASP A 150 -3.08 19.01 -38.86
C ASP A 150 -2.35 17.67 -38.92
N TYR A 151 -2.01 17.27 -40.14
CA TYR A 151 -1.37 16.01 -40.49
C TYR A 151 0.01 16.24 -41.13
N SER A 152 0.59 17.44 -40.98
CA SER A 152 1.91 17.81 -41.50
C SER A 152 3.04 16.85 -41.11
N LYS A 153 2.90 16.16 -39.97
CA LYS A 153 3.83 15.12 -39.49
C LYS A 153 3.30 13.69 -39.59
N ALA A 154 2.13 13.48 -40.17
CA ALA A 154 1.50 12.17 -40.22
C ALA A 154 2.26 11.26 -41.19
N ILE A 155 2.71 10.10 -40.69
CA ILE A 155 3.27 9.01 -41.50
C ILE A 155 2.41 7.78 -41.26
N TYR A 156 1.61 7.40 -42.26
CA TYR A 156 0.77 6.20 -42.19
C TYR A 156 1.57 4.98 -42.69
N PHE A 157 1.51 3.88 -41.93
CA PHE A 157 2.16 2.62 -42.30
C PHE A 157 1.21 1.42 -42.28
N ASN A 158 0.27 1.35 -41.33
CA ASN A 158 -0.81 0.38 -41.35
C ASN A 158 -1.98 0.83 -40.46
N SER A 159 -3.12 0.13 -40.56
CA SER A 159 -4.35 0.45 -39.82
C SER A 159 -4.22 0.38 -38.30
N LYS A 160 -3.40 -0.53 -37.76
CA LYS A 160 -3.15 -0.65 -36.31
C LYS A 160 -2.04 0.29 -35.83
N GLY A 161 -1.27 0.84 -36.76
CA GLY A 161 -0.11 1.69 -36.53
C GLY A 161 -0.48 3.03 -35.96
N LYS A 162 0.37 3.57 -35.08
CA LYS A 162 0.16 4.90 -34.49
C LYS A 162 0.71 5.98 -35.42
N VAL A 163 -0.10 6.98 -35.69
CA VAL A 163 0.24 8.15 -36.50
C VAL A 163 0.33 9.36 -35.57
N GLU A 164 1.29 10.24 -35.82
CA GLU A 164 1.38 11.54 -35.15
C GLU A 164 0.37 12.50 -35.79
N ILE A 165 -0.55 13.01 -34.97
CA ILE A 165 -1.63 13.89 -35.38
C ILE A 165 -1.57 15.14 -34.50
N ILE A 166 -1.70 16.31 -35.11
CA ILE A 166 -1.63 17.58 -34.39
C ILE A 166 -3.06 18.11 -34.25
N CYS A 167 -3.61 18.08 -33.03
CA CYS A 167 -4.84 18.81 -32.75
C CYS A 167 -4.53 20.30 -32.74
N ARG A 168 -5.28 21.10 -33.50
CA ARG A 168 -5.05 22.54 -33.56
C ARG A 168 -5.19 23.22 -32.19
N GLU A 169 -6.01 22.67 -31.30
CA GLU A 169 -6.19 23.20 -29.94
C GLU A 169 -5.26 22.55 -28.90
N HIS A 170 -4.93 21.27 -29.06
CA HIS A 170 -4.32 20.47 -28.00
C HIS A 170 -2.91 19.95 -28.30
N GLY A 171 -2.36 20.29 -29.48
CA GLY A 171 -1.01 19.90 -29.90
C GLY A 171 -0.90 18.47 -30.44
N SER A 172 0.34 17.99 -30.60
CA SER A 172 0.67 16.68 -31.16
C SER A 172 0.32 15.53 -30.22
N PHE A 173 -0.30 14.48 -30.75
CA PHE A 173 -0.57 13.23 -30.05
C PHE A 173 -0.47 12.03 -31.00
N TRP A 174 -0.32 10.84 -30.41
CA TRP A 174 -0.22 9.59 -31.16
C TRP A 174 -1.53 8.81 -31.07
N GLN A 175 -2.06 8.38 -32.21
CA GLN A 175 -3.27 7.58 -32.25
C GLN A 175 -3.19 6.51 -33.34
N SER A 176 -3.85 5.37 -33.15
CA SER A 176 -3.93 4.36 -34.21
C SER A 176 -4.68 4.90 -35.42
N ALA A 177 -4.18 4.69 -36.64
CA ALA A 177 -4.81 5.19 -37.85
C ALA A 177 -6.27 4.72 -38.02
N ARG A 178 -6.56 3.44 -37.73
CA ARG A 178 -7.93 2.89 -37.74
C ARG A 178 -8.83 3.60 -36.73
N GLY A 179 -8.35 3.82 -35.51
CA GLY A 179 -9.10 4.54 -34.48
C GLY A 179 -9.44 5.96 -34.91
N HIS A 180 -8.47 6.65 -35.52
CA HIS A 180 -8.67 8.02 -35.98
C HIS A 180 -9.68 8.11 -37.12
N LEU A 181 -9.58 7.21 -38.11
CA LEU A 181 -10.56 7.11 -39.21
C LEU A 181 -11.96 6.69 -38.74
N ASN A 182 -12.08 6.00 -37.61
CA ASN A 182 -13.36 5.68 -36.98
C ASN A 182 -13.97 6.86 -36.19
N GLY A 183 -13.34 8.05 -36.20
CA GLY A 183 -13.85 9.25 -35.55
C GLY A 183 -13.33 9.48 -34.13
N TYR A 184 -12.35 8.71 -33.64
CA TYR A 184 -11.78 8.97 -32.32
C TYR A 184 -10.97 10.27 -32.29
N LYS A 185 -11.42 11.21 -31.46
CA LYS A 185 -10.77 12.50 -31.24
C LYS A 185 -9.56 12.37 -30.30
N CYS A 186 -8.76 13.43 -30.18
CA CYS A 186 -7.70 13.45 -29.17
C CYS A 186 -8.29 13.32 -27.74
N LYS A 187 -7.47 12.93 -26.76
CA LYS A 187 -7.93 12.72 -25.37
C LYS A 187 -8.61 13.95 -24.77
N LYS A 188 -8.13 15.15 -25.09
CA LYS A 188 -8.71 16.42 -24.61
C LYS A 188 -10.05 16.73 -25.29
N CYS A 189 -10.17 16.57 -26.61
CA CYS A 189 -11.42 16.76 -27.36
C CYS A 189 -12.49 15.69 -27.06
N SER A 190 -12.09 14.47 -26.70
CA SER A 190 -13.01 13.37 -26.35
C SER A 190 -13.48 13.40 -24.89
N GLY A 191 -12.99 14.34 -24.07
CA GLY A 191 -13.29 14.42 -22.63
C GLY A 191 -12.57 13.37 -21.77
N ASN A 192 -11.81 12.45 -22.39
CA ASN A 192 -11.04 11.40 -21.71
C ASN A 192 -9.60 11.86 -21.40
N HIS A 193 -9.46 13.06 -20.86
CA HIS A 193 -8.21 13.63 -20.39
C HIS A 193 -8.30 13.91 -18.89
N THR A 194 -7.30 13.48 -18.13
CA THR A 194 -7.16 13.84 -16.72
C THR A 194 -6.54 15.23 -16.65
N PRO A 195 -7.27 16.25 -16.14
CA PRO A 195 -6.75 17.62 -16.09
C PRO A 195 -5.42 17.69 -15.35
N THR A 196 -4.54 18.58 -15.78
CA THR A 196 -3.38 18.97 -14.97
C THR A 196 -3.82 19.82 -13.77
N THR A 197 -2.95 19.98 -12.75
CA THR A 197 -3.21 20.92 -11.65
C THR A 197 -3.52 22.33 -12.17
N SER A 198 -2.78 22.82 -13.17
CA SER A 198 -3.03 24.13 -13.79
C SER A 198 -4.43 24.19 -14.43
N GLU A 199 -4.77 23.20 -15.26
CA GLU A 199 -6.08 23.14 -15.94
C GLU A 199 -7.25 23.04 -14.93
N PHE A 200 -7.04 22.38 -13.79
CA PHE A 200 -8.01 22.38 -12.69
C PHE A 200 -8.16 23.77 -12.07
N VAL A 201 -7.04 24.44 -11.75
CA VAL A 201 -7.02 25.77 -11.14
C VAL A 201 -7.68 26.81 -12.04
N ASP A 202 -7.40 26.79 -13.34
CA ASP A 202 -8.00 27.71 -14.31
C ASP A 202 -9.53 27.56 -14.35
N LYS A 203 -10.01 26.31 -14.42
CA LYS A 203 -11.46 26.02 -14.38
C LYS A 203 -12.09 26.45 -13.06
N ALA A 204 -11.41 26.19 -11.94
CA ALA A 204 -11.92 26.55 -10.62
C ALA A 204 -11.97 28.08 -10.43
N ASN A 205 -10.99 28.82 -10.95
CA ASN A 205 -10.96 30.27 -10.95
C ASN A 205 -12.13 30.88 -11.74
N ILE A 206 -12.50 30.30 -12.88
CA ILE A 206 -13.66 30.73 -13.68
C ILE A 206 -14.95 30.55 -12.88
N ILE A 207 -15.14 29.39 -12.26
CA ILE A 207 -16.37 29.06 -11.52
C ILE A 207 -16.54 29.94 -10.28
N HIS A 208 -15.45 30.18 -9.57
CA HIS A 208 -15.49 30.87 -8.28
C HIS A 208 -15.02 32.32 -8.35
N ASN A 209 -14.83 32.87 -9.55
CA ASN A 209 -14.45 34.25 -9.82
C ASN A 209 -13.22 34.71 -9.00
N GLY A 210 -12.22 33.82 -8.84
CA GLY A 210 -10.99 34.08 -8.09
C GLY A 210 -11.14 34.21 -6.56
N ASN A 211 -12.22 33.70 -5.95
CA ASN A 211 -12.44 33.77 -4.49
C ASN A 211 -11.61 32.76 -3.65
N TYR A 212 -10.83 31.91 -4.31
CA TYR A 212 -10.05 30.84 -3.69
C TYR A 212 -8.60 30.89 -4.16
N ILE A 213 -7.70 30.32 -3.35
CA ILE A 213 -6.27 30.19 -3.59
C ILE A 213 -5.95 28.68 -3.62
N TYR A 214 -5.08 28.29 -4.55
CA TYR A 214 -4.83 26.88 -4.88
C TYR A 214 -3.36 26.46 -4.74
N ASP A 215 -2.52 27.25 -4.08
CA ASP A 215 -1.07 27.03 -3.95
C ASP A 215 -0.69 25.68 -3.32
N LYS A 216 -1.61 25.09 -2.56
CA LYS A 216 -1.44 23.81 -1.87
C LYS A 216 -2.09 22.63 -2.60
N VAL A 217 -2.60 22.83 -3.82
CA VAL A 217 -3.30 21.79 -4.58
C VAL A 217 -2.31 20.99 -5.41
N GLU A 218 -2.34 19.67 -5.23
CA GLU A 218 -1.73 18.69 -6.13
C GLU A 218 -2.85 17.84 -6.76
N TYR A 219 -3.26 18.14 -7.99
CA TYR A 219 -4.37 17.43 -8.63
C TYR A 219 -3.91 16.08 -9.18
N LYS A 220 -4.51 15.01 -8.65
CA LYS A 220 -4.28 13.62 -9.14
C LYS A 220 -5.51 13.02 -9.78
N SER A 221 -6.68 13.27 -9.20
CA SER A 221 -7.97 12.76 -9.70
C SER A 221 -9.11 13.68 -9.26
N ALA A 222 -10.26 13.54 -9.91
CA ALA A 222 -11.46 14.31 -9.58
C ALA A 222 -12.06 13.98 -8.19
N HIS A 223 -11.70 12.83 -7.62
CA HIS A 223 -12.29 12.30 -6.38
C HIS A 223 -11.35 12.39 -5.17
N ASN A 224 -10.06 12.65 -5.37
CA ASN A 224 -9.11 12.80 -4.27
C ASN A 224 -9.32 14.15 -3.60
N LEU A 225 -9.30 14.17 -2.27
CA LEU A 225 -9.39 15.42 -1.51
C LEU A 225 -8.15 16.27 -1.76
N VAL A 226 -8.36 17.56 -2.00
CA VAL A 226 -7.32 18.57 -2.12
C VAL A 226 -7.55 19.68 -1.10
N THR A 227 -6.48 20.36 -0.69
CA THR A 227 -6.55 21.51 0.21
C THR A 227 -6.74 22.79 -0.61
N ILE A 228 -7.91 23.40 -0.47
CA ILE A 228 -8.26 24.67 -1.12
C ILE A 228 -8.32 25.75 -0.05
N THR A 229 -7.81 26.93 -0.34
CA THR A 229 -7.82 28.06 0.61
C THR A 229 -8.90 29.05 0.17
N CYS A 230 -9.94 29.23 0.99
CA CYS A 230 -10.91 30.30 0.80
C CYS A 230 -10.31 31.62 1.29
N LYS A 231 -10.36 32.69 0.47
CA LYS A 231 -9.85 34.01 0.87
C LYS A 231 -10.49 34.57 2.15
N LEU A 232 -11.71 34.14 2.47
CA LEU A 232 -12.45 34.58 3.67
C LEU A 232 -12.29 33.65 4.88
N HIS A 233 -12.11 32.35 4.63
CA HIS A 233 -12.30 31.32 5.66
C HIS A 233 -11.08 30.42 5.88
N GLY A 234 -10.02 30.60 5.09
CA GLY A 234 -8.80 29.81 5.17
C GLY A 234 -8.92 28.42 4.52
N ASP A 235 -8.01 27.53 4.91
CA ASP A 235 -7.83 26.20 4.31
C ASP A 235 -8.97 25.25 4.66
N TYR A 236 -9.43 24.49 3.66
CA TYR A 236 -10.39 23.41 3.83
C TYR A 236 -10.17 22.30 2.81
N TRP A 237 -10.73 21.12 3.08
CA TRP A 237 -10.66 19.97 2.18
C TRP A 237 -11.93 19.84 1.34
N GLN A 238 -11.75 19.62 0.05
CA GLN A 238 -12.84 19.33 -0.87
C GLN A 238 -12.35 18.50 -2.05
N THR A 239 -13.25 17.76 -2.69
CA THR A 239 -12.91 17.05 -3.93
C THR A 239 -12.96 18.01 -5.11
N PRO A 240 -12.03 17.93 -6.08
CA PRO A 240 -12.06 18.75 -7.28
C PRO A 240 -13.38 18.67 -8.05
N ASN A 241 -13.99 17.48 -8.15
CA ASN A 241 -15.29 17.32 -8.80
C ASN A 241 -16.39 18.13 -8.10
N SER A 242 -16.46 18.09 -6.77
CA SER A 242 -17.44 18.88 -6.02
C SER A 242 -17.18 20.38 -6.20
N HIS A 243 -15.92 20.79 -6.13
CA HIS A 243 -15.53 22.18 -6.26
C HIS A 243 -15.87 22.75 -7.65
N LEU A 244 -15.58 21.99 -8.72
CA LEU A 244 -15.91 22.35 -10.10
C LEU A 244 -17.42 22.32 -10.40
N LYS A 245 -18.23 21.66 -9.57
CA LYS A 245 -19.70 21.78 -9.63
C LYS A 245 -20.23 23.06 -8.98
N GLY A 246 -19.36 23.96 -8.54
CA GLY A 246 -19.73 25.19 -7.84
C GLY A 246 -19.93 25.01 -6.34
N SER A 247 -19.46 23.90 -5.75
CA SER A 247 -19.51 23.75 -4.29
C SER A 247 -18.51 24.72 -3.65
N GLU A 248 -19.04 25.66 -2.89
CA GLU A 248 -18.24 26.60 -2.11
C GLU A 248 -17.60 25.92 -0.90
N CYS A 249 -16.74 26.65 -0.17
CA CYS A 249 -16.29 26.17 1.13
C CYS A 249 -17.49 25.97 2.08
N PRO A 250 -17.38 25.07 3.06
CA PRO A 250 -18.46 24.78 4.00
C PRO A 250 -19.02 26.02 4.69
N LEU A 251 -18.17 27.02 4.94
CA LEU A 251 -18.55 28.26 5.61
C LEU A 251 -19.34 29.21 4.70
N CYS A 252 -18.91 29.44 3.45
CA CYS A 252 -19.69 30.21 2.48
C CYS A 252 -21.05 29.57 2.18
N SER A 253 -21.09 28.25 1.99
CA SER A 253 -22.33 27.51 1.71
C SER A 253 -23.35 27.64 2.86
N LEU A 254 -22.89 27.64 4.11
CA LEU A 254 -23.75 27.84 5.27
C LEU A 254 -24.29 29.27 5.40
N LEU A 255 -23.52 30.27 4.97
CA LEU A 255 -23.95 31.68 4.98
C LEU A 255 -25.08 31.94 3.97
N LYS A 256 -25.03 31.33 2.77
CA LYS A 256 -26.10 31.46 1.75
C LYS A 256 -27.43 30.84 2.17
N LYS A 257 -27.42 29.71 2.88
CA LYS A 257 -28.65 29.01 3.31
C LYS A 257 -29.48 29.77 4.35
N LYS A 258 -28.94 30.85 4.94
CA LYS A 258 -29.61 31.60 6.01
C LYS A 258 -30.09 33.00 5.64
N ASN A 259 -29.74 33.55 4.46
CA ASN A 259 -30.22 34.86 4.00
C ASN A 259 -30.10 34.99 2.45
N PRO A 260 -31.17 35.34 1.71
CA PRO A 260 -31.08 35.70 0.29
C PRO A 260 -30.52 37.10 0.02
N THR A 261 -30.16 37.89 1.04
CA THR A 261 -29.79 39.30 0.85
C THR A 261 -28.47 39.68 1.53
N ASN A 262 -27.50 40.03 0.69
CA ASN A 262 -26.29 40.83 0.89
C ASN A 262 -25.25 40.39 1.97
N LEU A 263 -24.02 40.09 1.51
CA LEU A 263 -22.78 40.27 2.27
C LEU A 263 -22.45 41.78 2.38
N PRO A 264 -21.73 42.27 3.43
CA PRO A 264 -20.78 41.56 4.28
C PRO A 264 -21.00 41.78 5.80
N LYS A 265 -21.51 40.77 6.53
CA LYS A 265 -21.64 40.80 8.01
C LYS A 265 -20.58 39.99 8.78
N SER A 266 -19.68 39.27 8.10
CA SER A 266 -18.81 38.29 8.76
C SER A 266 -17.65 38.90 9.57
N LYS A 267 -17.08 40.04 9.13
CA LYS A 267 -15.98 40.70 9.84
C LYS A 267 -16.47 41.42 11.11
N THR A 268 -17.58 42.14 11.00
CA THR A 268 -18.22 42.85 12.12
C THR A 268 -18.72 41.90 13.20
N LEU A 269 -19.28 40.74 12.85
CA LEU A 269 -19.71 39.73 13.82
C LEU A 269 -18.53 39.08 14.59
N THR A 270 -17.38 38.93 13.92
CA THR A 270 -16.17 38.42 14.58
C THR A 270 -15.58 39.45 15.52
N GLU A 271 -15.50 40.71 15.10
CA GLU A 271 -15.05 41.82 15.94
C GLU A 271 -15.94 41.99 17.18
N GLU A 272 -17.26 41.87 17.02
CA GLU A 272 -18.21 41.93 18.13
C GLU A 272 -18.03 40.76 19.10
N PHE A 273 -17.86 39.53 18.59
CA PHE A 273 -17.53 38.38 19.42
C PHE A 273 -16.24 38.57 20.22
N ILE A 274 -15.17 39.07 19.57
CA ILE A 274 -13.87 39.31 20.22
C ILE A 274 -14.04 40.33 21.35
N LYS A 275 -14.78 41.42 21.11
CA LYS A 275 -15.07 42.44 22.13
C LYS A 275 -15.80 41.85 23.34
N GLN A 276 -16.82 41.01 23.10
CA GLN A 276 -17.55 40.32 24.17
C GLN A 276 -16.69 39.30 24.93
N GLY A 277 -15.82 38.56 24.23
CA GLY A 277 -14.88 37.61 24.83
C GLY A 277 -13.86 38.30 25.73
N GLN A 278 -13.26 39.40 25.25
CA GLN A 278 -12.32 40.22 26.01
C GLN A 278 -12.95 40.86 27.25
N LEU A 279 -14.20 41.32 27.17
CA LEU A 279 -14.94 41.83 28.32
C LEU A 279 -15.20 40.76 29.39
N LYS A 280 -15.41 39.50 28.98
CA LYS A 280 -15.70 38.39 29.91
C LYS A 280 -14.46 37.80 30.56
N HIS A 281 -13.36 37.68 29.82
CA HIS A 281 -12.15 36.98 30.28
C HIS A 281 -10.95 37.90 30.57
N GLY A 282 -11.08 39.19 30.27
CA GLY A 282 -10.00 40.17 30.28
C GLY A 282 -9.19 40.17 28.98
N TYR A 283 -8.57 41.32 28.67
CA TYR A 283 -7.90 41.57 27.39
C TYR A 283 -6.65 40.71 27.12
N LYS A 284 -6.03 40.13 28.15
CA LYS A 284 -4.78 39.37 28.03
C LYS A 284 -4.98 37.84 28.07
N LYS A 285 -6.05 37.35 28.68
CA LYS A 285 -6.20 35.90 28.97
C LYS A 285 -6.33 35.01 27.73
N TYR A 286 -6.82 35.57 26.62
CA TYR A 286 -7.02 34.85 25.36
C TYR A 286 -6.57 35.65 24.14
N ASP A 287 -5.87 34.98 23.23
CA ASP A 287 -5.54 35.45 21.89
C ASP A 287 -6.66 35.05 20.90
N TYR A 288 -7.26 36.05 20.26
CA TYR A 288 -8.33 35.87 19.28
C TYR A 288 -7.88 36.08 17.83
N SER A 289 -6.56 36.17 17.56
CA SER A 289 -6.03 36.43 16.22
C SER A 289 -6.44 35.40 15.17
N LYS A 290 -6.80 34.17 15.58
CA LYS A 290 -7.32 33.11 14.70
C LYS A 290 -8.83 32.84 14.88
N ALA A 291 -9.55 33.70 15.61
CA ALA A 291 -10.96 33.51 15.85
C ALA A 291 -11.77 33.98 14.63
N ILE A 292 -12.67 33.10 14.15
CA ILE A 292 -13.63 33.42 13.09
C ILE A 292 -15.01 33.05 13.61
N TYR A 293 -15.81 34.04 13.98
CA TYR A 293 -17.13 33.82 14.54
C TYR A 293 -18.19 33.74 13.45
N ILE A 294 -18.97 32.65 13.46
CA ILE A 294 -20.05 32.41 12.50
C ILE A 294 -21.38 32.36 13.22
N ASN A 295 -21.48 31.55 14.28
CA ASN A 295 -22.65 31.42 15.14
C ASN A 295 -22.29 30.63 16.41
N ASN A 296 -23.19 30.62 17.39
CA ASN A 296 -23.02 29.93 18.67
C ASN A 296 -22.90 28.39 18.60
N LYS A 297 -23.21 27.76 17.46
CA LYS A 297 -23.15 26.30 17.26
C LYS A 297 -21.91 25.85 16.48
N THR A 298 -21.10 26.76 15.95
CA THR A 298 -19.85 26.43 15.27
C THR A 298 -18.68 26.70 16.20
N LYS A 299 -17.75 25.75 16.33
CA LYS A 299 -16.58 25.93 17.18
C LYS A 299 -15.67 27.02 16.61
N ILE A 300 -15.17 27.87 17.49
CA ILE A 300 -14.18 28.92 17.21
C ILE A 300 -12.82 28.52 17.74
N THR A 301 -11.77 28.99 17.09
CA THR A 301 -10.39 28.80 17.55
C THR A 301 -9.97 30.00 18.40
N ILE A 302 -9.54 29.73 19.64
CA ILE A 302 -9.07 30.73 20.60
C ILE A 302 -7.74 30.26 21.19
N GLY A 303 -6.80 31.18 21.40
CA GLY A 303 -5.50 30.91 22.01
C GLY A 303 -5.58 31.18 23.51
N CYS A 304 -5.32 30.17 24.34
CA CYS A 304 -5.16 30.36 25.78
C CYS A 304 -3.67 30.56 26.08
N GLU A 305 -3.32 31.58 26.88
CA GLU A 305 -1.91 31.83 27.25
C GLU A 305 -1.25 30.61 27.95
N LEU A 306 -2.02 29.87 28.75
CA LEU A 306 -1.50 28.73 29.52
C LEU A 306 -1.45 27.42 28.74
N HIS A 307 -2.39 27.20 27.82
CA HIS A 307 -2.63 25.89 27.21
C HIS A 307 -2.57 25.88 25.67
N GLY A 308 -2.27 27.02 25.06
CA GLY A 308 -2.17 27.21 23.61
C GLY A 308 -3.52 27.27 22.90
N TRP A 309 -3.49 27.06 21.59
CA TRP A 309 -4.65 27.12 20.71
C TRP A 309 -5.64 25.98 20.96
N THR A 310 -6.92 26.32 21.09
CA THR A 310 -7.99 25.36 21.33
C THR A 310 -9.27 25.75 20.60
N GLN A 311 -10.19 24.79 20.47
CA GLN A 311 -11.50 25.01 19.84
C GLN A 311 -12.62 24.91 20.87
N GLN A 312 -13.50 25.91 20.90
CA GLN A 312 -14.63 25.99 21.83
C GLN A 312 -15.88 26.54 21.14
N PHE A 313 -17.07 26.26 21.65
CA PHE A 313 -18.28 26.93 21.17
C PHE A 313 -18.37 28.37 21.72
N PRO A 314 -18.70 29.38 20.88
CA PRO A 314 -18.78 30.78 21.31
C PRO A 314 -19.71 31.03 22.49
N ASN A 315 -20.88 30.40 22.53
CA ASN A 315 -21.83 30.56 23.64
C ASN A 315 -21.28 30.04 24.98
N VAL A 316 -20.45 28.98 24.95
CA VAL A 316 -19.79 28.44 26.14
C VAL A 316 -18.70 29.42 26.59
N HIS A 317 -17.92 29.93 25.64
CA HIS A 317 -16.88 30.91 25.92
C HIS A 317 -17.43 32.21 26.52
N LEU A 318 -18.50 32.76 25.93
CA LEU A 318 -19.16 34.00 26.40
C LEU A 318 -19.89 33.84 27.74
N LYS A 319 -20.24 32.60 28.14
CA LYS A 319 -20.75 32.30 29.48
C LYS A 319 -19.66 32.40 30.57
N GLY A 320 -18.41 32.67 30.20
CA GLY A 320 -17.29 32.78 31.14
C GLY A 320 -16.57 31.45 31.39
N ILE A 321 -16.98 30.37 30.70
CA ILE A 321 -16.27 29.09 30.79
C ILE A 321 -15.03 29.18 29.89
N GLY A 322 -13.85 29.15 30.52
CA GLY A 322 -12.57 29.22 29.82
C GLY A 322 -12.27 27.99 28.95
N CYS A 323 -11.01 27.81 28.54
CA CYS A 323 -10.62 26.61 27.80
C CYS A 323 -10.89 25.34 28.63
N ALA A 324 -11.12 24.22 27.95
CA ALA A 324 -11.45 22.95 28.61
C ALA A 324 -10.38 22.51 29.63
N LYS A 325 -9.11 22.82 29.39
CA LYS A 325 -8.02 22.51 30.31
C LYS A 325 -8.07 23.36 31.59
N CYS A 326 -8.23 24.68 31.48
CA CYS A 326 -8.49 25.56 32.64
C CYS A 326 -9.72 25.11 33.44
N ALA A 327 -10.83 24.80 32.76
CA ALA A 327 -12.06 24.36 33.42
C ALA A 327 -11.86 23.03 34.19
N ASN A 328 -11.11 22.09 33.61
CA ASN A 328 -10.76 20.83 34.27
C ASN A 328 -9.82 21.05 35.47
N GLU A 329 -8.86 21.98 35.37
CA GLU A 329 -7.96 22.31 36.48
C GLU A 329 -8.69 22.98 37.65
N GLU A 330 -9.59 23.93 37.37
CA GLU A 330 -10.46 24.52 38.39
C GLU A 330 -11.38 23.47 39.02
N THR A 331 -11.97 22.61 38.20
CA THR A 331 -12.82 21.51 38.67
C THR A 331 -12.03 20.50 39.51
N ALA A 332 -10.78 20.21 39.16
CA ALA A 332 -9.90 19.32 39.93
C ALA A 332 -9.46 19.95 41.26
N LYS A 333 -9.22 21.27 41.30
CA LYS A 333 -8.95 22.01 42.54
C LYS A 333 -10.17 22.02 43.46
N GLN A 334 -11.36 22.29 42.92
CA GLN A 334 -12.62 22.31 43.69
C GLN A 334 -13.04 20.92 44.17
N ASN A 335 -12.82 19.87 43.37
CA ASN A 335 -13.15 18.49 43.72
C ASN A 335 -12.00 17.76 44.45
N ARG A 336 -10.97 18.48 44.92
CA ARG A 336 -9.88 17.88 45.70
C ARG A 336 -10.41 17.49 47.07
N LYS A 337 -10.98 16.29 47.14
CA LYS A 337 -11.40 15.64 48.39
C LYS A 337 -10.16 15.43 49.23
N ASP A 338 -10.16 16.05 50.39
CA ASP A 338 -9.07 16.02 51.36
C ASP A 338 -9.20 14.80 52.28
N ILE A 339 -8.28 14.69 53.24
CA ILE A 339 -8.28 13.59 54.20
C ILE A 339 -9.52 13.61 55.10
N THR A 340 -10.09 14.80 55.38
CA THR A 340 -11.28 14.93 56.24
C THR A 340 -12.49 14.27 55.59
N TYR A 341 -12.72 14.51 54.29
CA TYR A 341 -13.76 13.83 53.51
C TYR A 341 -13.62 12.30 53.54
N PHE A 342 -12.40 11.78 53.41
CA PHE A 342 -12.15 10.34 53.48
C PHE A 342 -12.52 9.77 54.85
N LEU A 343 -12.13 10.44 55.94
CA LEU A 343 -12.39 9.98 57.31
C LEU A 343 -13.89 9.95 57.66
N GLU A 344 -14.66 10.95 57.23
CA GLU A 344 -16.11 11.00 57.46
C GLU A 344 -16.82 9.86 56.72
N LYS A 345 -16.55 9.70 55.41
CA LYS A 345 -17.18 8.63 54.62
C LYS A 345 -16.73 7.25 55.04
N ALA A 346 -15.49 7.07 55.47
CA ALA A 346 -15.03 5.79 55.97
C ALA A 346 -15.70 5.41 57.30
N LYS A 347 -16.02 6.39 58.16
CA LYS A 347 -16.83 6.19 59.38
C LYS A 347 -18.29 5.86 59.04
N GLU A 348 -18.90 6.49 58.04
CA GLU A 348 -20.27 6.15 57.62
C GLU A 348 -20.37 4.70 57.15
N VAL A 349 -19.43 4.24 56.32
CA VAL A 349 -19.49 2.91 55.68
C VAL A 349 -19.13 1.79 56.65
N HIS A 350 -18.13 1.99 57.50
CA HIS A 350 -17.57 0.93 58.35
C HIS A 350 -17.81 1.14 59.86
N GLY A 351 -18.38 2.26 60.26
CA GLY A 351 -18.61 2.61 61.66
C GLY A 351 -17.31 2.65 62.46
N LYS A 352 -17.30 1.94 63.60
CA LYS A 352 -16.16 1.87 64.54
C LYS A 352 -15.19 0.70 64.27
N LYS A 353 -15.26 0.05 63.10
CA LYS A 353 -14.48 -1.18 62.80
C LYS A 353 -13.00 -0.92 62.53
N TYR A 354 -12.64 0.24 62.00
CA TYR A 354 -11.27 0.59 61.61
C TYR A 354 -10.77 1.85 62.32
N SER A 355 -9.46 1.97 62.43
CA SER A 355 -8.73 3.14 62.91
C SER A 355 -7.85 3.69 61.78
N TYR A 356 -7.72 5.02 61.76
CA TYR A 356 -7.06 5.77 60.68
C TYR A 356 -5.91 6.65 61.22
N LYS A 357 -5.36 6.32 62.39
CA LYS A 357 -4.39 7.17 63.12
C LYS A 357 -3.07 7.41 62.38
N GLN A 358 -2.70 6.56 61.42
CA GLN A 358 -1.44 6.68 60.64
C GLN A 358 -1.70 6.69 59.12
N THR A 359 -2.90 7.09 58.68
CA THR A 359 -3.24 7.09 57.26
C THR A 359 -2.56 8.25 56.51
N THR A 360 -1.69 7.95 55.54
CA THR A 360 -1.25 8.92 54.54
C THR A 360 -2.24 8.93 53.36
N PHE A 361 -3.22 9.84 53.40
CA PHE A 361 -4.17 10.00 52.29
C PHE A 361 -3.64 11.03 51.28
N VAL A 362 -3.33 10.57 50.08
CA VAL A 362 -2.88 11.43 48.97
C VAL A 362 -4.00 11.67 47.96
N CYS A 363 -4.63 10.59 47.48
CA CYS A 363 -5.80 10.67 46.62
C CYS A 363 -6.60 9.37 46.68
N MET A 364 -7.79 9.37 46.07
CA MET A 364 -8.73 8.24 46.08
C MET A 364 -8.18 6.93 45.50
N ARG A 365 -7.24 7.00 44.55
CA ARG A 365 -6.67 5.81 43.89
C ARG A 365 -5.45 5.24 44.62
N ASN A 366 -4.86 5.97 45.54
CA ASN A 366 -3.66 5.52 46.24
C ASN A 366 -4.01 4.53 47.35
N LEU A 367 -3.05 3.64 47.64
CA LEU A 367 -3.11 2.73 48.76
C LEU A 367 -2.97 3.53 50.06
N THR A 368 -3.95 3.37 50.94
CA THR A 368 -4.01 3.99 52.26
C THR A 368 -3.85 2.91 53.32
N THR A 369 -3.02 3.18 54.34
CA THR A 369 -2.80 2.27 55.48
C THR A 369 -3.97 2.36 56.46
N ILE A 370 -4.78 1.31 56.56
CA ILE A 370 -5.97 1.24 57.41
C ILE A 370 -5.73 0.22 58.53
N ILE A 371 -6.10 0.57 59.76
CA ILE A 371 -5.87 -0.29 60.92
C ILE A 371 -7.16 -1.01 61.29
N CYS A 372 -7.17 -2.33 61.14
CA CYS A 372 -8.25 -3.17 61.65
C CYS A 372 -8.03 -3.47 63.14
N LYS A 373 -9.03 -3.21 63.99
CA LYS A 373 -8.96 -3.49 65.43
C LYS A 373 -8.67 -4.96 65.77
N LYS A 374 -8.98 -5.90 64.87
CA LYS A 374 -8.77 -7.34 65.08
C LYS A 374 -7.48 -7.88 64.46
N HIS A 375 -7.02 -7.30 63.36
CA HIS A 375 -5.99 -7.92 62.51
C HIS A 375 -4.80 -7.00 62.18
N GLY A 376 -4.76 -5.81 62.78
CA GLY A 376 -3.69 -4.84 62.58
C GLY A 376 -3.80 -4.08 61.26
N GLU A 377 -2.67 -3.57 60.80
CA GLU A 377 -2.57 -2.67 59.66
C GLU A 377 -2.67 -3.42 58.32
N PHE A 378 -3.36 -2.83 57.35
CA PHE A 378 -3.41 -3.32 55.97
C PHE A 378 -3.53 -2.16 54.99
N GLN A 379 -3.12 -2.37 53.74
CA GLN A 379 -3.20 -1.35 52.70
C GLN A 379 -4.38 -1.60 51.77
N GLN A 380 -5.11 -0.55 51.44
CA GLN A 380 -6.21 -0.61 50.48
C GLN A 380 -6.42 0.73 49.80
N ALA A 381 -6.83 0.72 48.53
CA ALA A 381 -7.16 1.95 47.81
C ALA A 381 -8.33 2.67 48.50
N ALA A 382 -8.19 3.98 48.74
CA ALA A 382 -9.19 4.74 49.48
C ALA A 382 -10.61 4.67 48.87
N TYR A 383 -10.75 4.73 47.55
CA TYR A 383 -12.07 4.60 46.90
C TYR A 383 -12.71 3.22 47.11
N ALA A 384 -11.90 2.16 47.16
CA ALA A 384 -12.38 0.79 47.34
C ALA A 384 -12.85 0.59 48.78
N HIS A 385 -12.14 1.18 49.73
CA HIS A 385 -12.54 1.18 51.14
C HIS A 385 -13.89 1.88 51.35
N LEU A 386 -14.08 3.06 50.74
CA LEU A 386 -15.34 3.80 50.78
C LEU A 386 -16.50 3.08 50.09
N ARG A 387 -16.23 2.11 49.21
CA ARG A 387 -17.26 1.23 48.62
C ARG A 387 -17.65 0.05 49.52
N GLY A 388 -17.12 -0.01 50.74
CA GLY A 388 -17.41 -1.08 51.69
C GLY A 388 -16.42 -2.25 51.65
N GLN A 389 -15.33 -2.16 50.90
CA GLN A 389 -14.26 -3.15 51.03
C GLN A 389 -13.55 -2.97 52.37
N GLY A 390 -13.38 -4.07 53.10
CA GLY A 390 -12.80 -4.08 54.44
C GLY A 390 -11.48 -4.82 54.50
N CYS A 391 -11.05 -5.15 55.72
CA CYS A 391 -9.86 -5.96 55.95
C CYS A 391 -10.05 -7.37 55.35
N PRO A 392 -9.11 -7.83 54.50
CA PRO A 392 -9.20 -9.17 53.88
C PRO A 392 -9.22 -10.28 54.94
N LYS A 393 -8.45 -10.14 56.03
CA LYS A 393 -8.43 -11.08 57.16
C LYS A 393 -9.77 -11.19 57.91
N CYS A 394 -10.62 -10.16 57.84
CA CYS A 394 -11.98 -10.22 58.41
C CYS A 394 -12.98 -10.97 57.53
N LYS A 395 -12.66 -11.17 56.25
CA LYS A 395 -13.52 -11.87 55.28
C LYS A 395 -13.10 -13.34 55.10
N GLU A 396 -11.98 -13.77 55.70
CA GLU A 396 -11.52 -15.16 55.74
C GLU A 396 -12.62 -16.10 56.27
N SER A 397 -12.82 -17.24 55.60
CA SER A 397 -13.68 -18.31 56.10
C SER A 397 -13.07 -18.98 57.33
N GLN A 398 -13.90 -19.65 58.16
CA GLN A 398 -13.40 -20.35 59.35
C GLN A 398 -12.30 -21.39 59.02
N GLY A 399 -12.40 -22.05 57.84
CA GLY A 399 -11.39 -23.00 57.37
C GLY A 399 -10.07 -22.36 56.98
N GLU A 400 -10.10 -21.27 56.21
CA GLU A 400 -8.89 -20.51 55.86
C GLU A 400 -8.16 -19.98 57.09
N ARG A 401 -8.90 -19.52 58.10
CA ARG A 401 -8.32 -19.05 59.37
C ARG A 401 -7.57 -20.17 60.09
N ILE A 402 -8.13 -21.38 60.14
CA ILE A 402 -7.48 -22.54 60.80
C ILE A 402 -6.19 -22.89 60.06
N ILE A 403 -6.23 -22.98 58.72
CA ILE A 403 -5.04 -23.27 57.89
C ILE A 403 -3.96 -22.21 58.11
N ARG A 404 -4.32 -20.92 58.11
CA ARG A 404 -3.39 -19.82 58.35
C ARG A 404 -2.71 -19.91 59.71
N VAL A 405 -3.49 -20.10 60.78
CA VAL A 405 -2.96 -20.21 62.15
C VAL A 405 -2.04 -21.43 62.30
N LEU A 406 -2.37 -22.56 61.67
CA LEU A 406 -1.51 -23.74 61.67
C LEU A 406 -0.17 -23.50 60.96
N LEU A 407 -0.20 -22.87 59.78
CA LEU A 407 1.02 -22.53 59.04
C LEU A 407 1.89 -21.52 59.79
N GLU A 408 1.27 -20.53 60.45
CA GLU A 408 1.97 -19.56 61.31
C GLU A 408 2.59 -20.23 62.54
N ASN A 409 1.87 -21.10 63.25
CA ASN A 409 2.37 -21.83 64.42
C ASN A 409 3.55 -22.77 64.08
N GLN A 410 3.55 -23.36 62.89
CA GLN A 410 4.65 -24.20 62.40
C GLN A 410 5.81 -23.38 61.80
N GLY A 411 5.71 -22.06 61.75
CA GLY A 411 6.75 -21.19 61.17
C GLY A 411 6.93 -21.35 59.66
N THR A 412 5.94 -21.89 58.95
CA THR A 412 6.02 -22.17 57.52
C THR A 412 5.76 -20.90 56.71
N LYS A 413 6.65 -20.58 55.76
CA LYS A 413 6.46 -19.44 54.85
C LYS A 413 5.43 -19.78 53.77
N TYR A 414 4.39 -18.95 53.63
CA TYR A 414 3.34 -19.11 52.63
C TYR A 414 2.97 -17.77 51.97
N VAL A 415 2.29 -17.84 50.83
CA VAL A 415 1.68 -16.71 50.12
C VAL A 415 0.16 -16.89 50.11
N TYR A 416 -0.57 -15.95 50.70
CA TYR A 416 -2.04 -15.94 50.73
C TYR A 416 -2.62 -15.39 49.42
N GLN A 417 -3.71 -15.99 48.93
CA GLN A 417 -4.38 -15.60 47.68
C GLN A 417 -3.42 -15.46 46.49
N LYS A 418 -2.64 -16.52 46.22
CA LYS A 418 -1.68 -16.55 45.11
C LYS A 418 -2.42 -16.73 43.79
N ASN A 419 -2.21 -15.84 42.85
CA ASN A 419 -2.50 -16.09 41.43
C ASN A 419 -1.20 -16.35 40.67
N PHE A 420 -1.32 -17.12 39.61
CA PHE A 420 -0.30 -17.24 38.58
C PHE A 420 -0.88 -16.58 37.33
N GLY A 421 -0.15 -15.63 36.71
CA GLY A 421 -0.66 -14.84 35.58
C GLY A 421 -1.17 -15.71 34.41
N ASP A 422 -0.70 -16.94 34.30
CA ASP A 422 -1.09 -17.87 33.23
C ASP A 422 -2.35 -18.69 33.57
N CYS A 423 -2.79 -18.70 34.84
CA CYS A 423 -3.98 -19.43 35.28
C CYS A 423 -5.21 -18.52 35.23
N LYS A 424 -5.94 -18.55 34.10
CA LYS A 424 -7.12 -17.70 33.87
C LYS A 424 -8.26 -18.45 33.18
N ASN A 425 -9.49 -18.01 33.47
CA ASN A 425 -10.68 -18.35 32.69
C ASN A 425 -11.22 -17.07 32.00
N GLN A 426 -12.17 -16.36 32.62
CA GLN A 426 -12.55 -14.98 32.25
C GLN A 426 -11.75 -13.91 33.05
N SER A 427 -11.28 -14.29 34.23
CA SER A 427 -10.40 -13.51 35.10
C SER A 427 -9.28 -14.41 35.62
N TYR A 428 -8.23 -13.82 36.21
CA TYR A 428 -7.20 -14.58 36.91
C TYR A 428 -7.80 -15.41 38.06
N LEU A 429 -7.34 -16.66 38.17
CA LEU A 429 -7.79 -17.59 39.21
C LEU A 429 -6.80 -17.56 40.38
N PHE A 430 -7.33 -17.43 41.59
CA PHE A 430 -6.57 -17.35 42.84
C PHE A 430 -6.68 -18.66 43.61
N PHE A 431 -5.55 -19.10 44.16
CA PHE A 431 -5.44 -20.21 45.12
C PHE A 431 -5.35 -19.64 46.54
N ASP A 432 -5.97 -20.31 47.53
CA ASP A 432 -6.07 -19.75 48.90
C ASP A 432 -4.71 -19.62 49.57
N PHE A 433 -3.87 -20.67 49.52
CA PHE A 433 -2.49 -20.63 50.00
C PHE A 433 -1.52 -21.30 49.04
N TYR A 434 -0.32 -20.74 48.90
CA TYR A 434 0.81 -21.35 48.22
C TYR A 434 2.01 -21.41 49.14
N LEU A 435 2.61 -22.59 49.28
CA LEU A 435 3.83 -22.84 50.04
C LEU A 435 4.98 -23.04 49.05
N PRO A 436 5.83 -22.02 48.83
CA PRO A 436 6.87 -22.08 47.80
C PRO A 436 7.94 -23.13 48.07
N LYS A 437 8.26 -23.38 49.35
CA LYS A 437 9.30 -24.35 49.73
C LYS A 437 8.89 -25.79 49.39
N GLN A 438 7.66 -26.16 49.70
CA GLN A 438 7.13 -27.52 49.48
C GLN A 438 6.47 -27.68 48.11
N ASN A 439 6.52 -26.65 47.26
CA ASN A 439 5.79 -26.56 45.99
C ASN A 439 4.33 -27.06 46.09
N LEU A 440 3.61 -26.57 47.10
CA LEU A 440 2.28 -27.03 47.50
C LEU A 440 1.26 -25.90 47.42
N LEU A 441 0.15 -26.15 46.72
CA LEU A 441 -1.04 -25.30 46.69
C LEU A 441 -2.12 -25.89 47.60
N ILE A 442 -2.78 -25.04 48.38
CA ILE A 442 -3.88 -25.42 49.26
C ILE A 442 -5.12 -24.64 48.87
N GLU A 443 -6.23 -25.35 48.66
CA GLU A 443 -7.56 -24.76 48.47
C GLU A 443 -8.53 -25.29 49.52
N TYR A 444 -9.35 -24.39 50.07
CA TYR A 444 -10.41 -24.73 51.00
C TYR A 444 -11.77 -24.63 50.32
N ASP A 445 -12.37 -25.79 50.03
CA ASP A 445 -13.65 -25.88 49.34
C ASP A 445 -14.81 -25.77 50.34
N GLY A 446 -15.43 -24.60 50.43
CA GLY A 446 -16.64 -24.35 51.22
C GLY A 446 -17.87 -25.16 50.74
N GLU A 447 -18.96 -25.22 51.54
CA GLU A 447 -20.20 -25.95 51.20
C GLU A 447 -20.80 -25.53 49.83
N GLN A 448 -20.48 -24.32 49.39
CA GLN A 448 -20.92 -23.74 48.13
C GLN A 448 -20.31 -24.39 46.87
N HIS A 449 -19.26 -25.21 46.98
CA HIS A 449 -18.76 -26.06 45.90
C HIS A 449 -19.60 -27.34 45.71
N PHE A 450 -20.46 -27.69 46.68
CA PHE A 450 -21.18 -28.97 46.70
C PHE A 450 -22.70 -28.85 46.54
N LYS A 451 -23.28 -27.66 46.77
CA LYS A 451 -24.73 -27.42 46.61
C LYS A 451 -24.99 -26.06 45.95
N THR A 452 -26.05 -25.99 45.14
CA THR A 452 -26.64 -24.71 44.74
C THR A 452 -27.26 -24.07 45.99
N THR A 453 -26.64 -23.02 46.52
CA THR A 453 -27.21 -22.29 47.66
C THR A 453 -28.59 -21.76 47.28
N ARG A 454 -29.62 -22.04 48.10
CA ARG A 454 -30.96 -21.45 47.97
C ARG A 454 -30.85 -19.94 48.21
N GLY A 455 -30.76 -19.18 47.11
CA GLY A 455 -30.63 -17.73 47.11
C GLY A 455 -29.67 -17.23 46.02
N ASN A 456 -30.06 -16.16 45.32
CA ASN A 456 -29.31 -15.58 44.19
C ASN A 456 -27.92 -14.98 44.56
N THR A 457 -27.47 -15.12 45.81
CA THR A 457 -26.28 -14.49 46.39
C THR A 457 -24.96 -14.92 45.74
N PHE A 458 -24.91 -16.11 45.10
CA PHE A 458 -23.73 -16.65 44.41
C PHE A 458 -24.00 -17.01 42.94
N GLY A 459 -25.01 -16.39 42.32
CA GLY A 459 -25.32 -16.57 40.90
C GLY A 459 -26.08 -17.86 40.54
N GLY A 460 -26.72 -18.50 41.52
CA GLY A 460 -27.58 -19.68 41.30
C GLY A 460 -26.85 -20.84 40.61
N GLU A 461 -27.54 -21.51 39.68
CA GLU A 461 -27.03 -22.63 38.90
C GLU A 461 -25.86 -22.23 37.97
N VAL A 462 -25.96 -21.04 37.34
CA VAL A 462 -24.91 -20.51 36.46
C VAL A 462 -23.60 -20.27 37.22
N GLY A 463 -23.68 -19.77 38.46
CA GLY A 463 -22.52 -19.61 39.32
C GLY A 463 -21.92 -20.93 39.77
N PHE A 464 -22.73 -21.98 39.94
CA PHE A 464 -22.27 -23.33 40.33
C PHE A 464 -21.48 -24.01 39.20
N GLU A 465 -21.98 -23.96 37.97
CA GLU A 465 -21.27 -24.52 36.81
C GLU A 465 -19.96 -23.77 36.53
N LYS A 466 -19.94 -22.43 36.69
CA LYS A 466 -18.69 -21.66 36.59
C LYS A 466 -17.65 -22.08 37.64
N ARG A 467 -18.08 -22.41 38.88
CA ARG A 467 -17.18 -22.90 39.93
C ARG A 467 -16.57 -24.25 39.55
N LYS A 468 -17.37 -25.21 39.06
CA LYS A 468 -16.85 -26.49 38.55
C LYS A 468 -15.81 -26.33 37.44
N ILE A 469 -16.07 -25.43 36.49
CA ILE A 469 -15.14 -25.15 35.38
C ILE A 469 -13.84 -24.55 35.91
N ASN A 470 -13.91 -23.58 36.82
CA ASN A 470 -12.72 -22.98 37.44
C ASN A 470 -11.91 -24.01 38.25
N ASP A 471 -12.60 -24.90 38.98
CA ASP A 471 -11.96 -25.95 39.76
C ASP A 471 -11.23 -26.97 38.88
N ALA A 472 -11.78 -27.29 37.70
CA ALA A 472 -11.12 -28.14 36.72
C ALA A 472 -9.87 -27.48 36.12
N ILE A 473 -9.95 -26.18 35.79
CA ILE A 473 -8.81 -25.40 35.28
C ILE A 473 -7.67 -25.37 36.31
N LYS A 474 -7.98 -25.11 37.57
CA LYS A 474 -7.01 -25.11 38.67
C LYS A 474 -6.32 -26.47 38.87
N THR A 475 -7.10 -27.55 38.81
CA THR A 475 -6.57 -28.92 38.91
C THR A 475 -5.63 -29.24 37.76
N ASN A 476 -6.00 -28.89 36.53
CA ASN A 476 -5.17 -29.09 35.35
C ASN A 476 -3.90 -28.22 35.40
N TYR A 477 -4.00 -26.99 35.89
CA TYR A 477 -2.86 -26.10 36.06
C TYR A 477 -1.83 -26.69 37.03
N ALA A 478 -2.27 -27.17 38.20
CA ALA A 478 -1.40 -27.82 39.16
C ALA A 478 -0.69 -29.05 38.56
N LYS A 479 -1.42 -29.91 37.82
CA LYS A 479 -0.85 -31.07 37.13
C LYS A 479 0.19 -30.70 36.08
N THR A 480 -0.13 -29.75 35.21
CA THR A 480 0.76 -29.33 34.09
C THR A 480 2.03 -28.64 34.56
N LYS A 481 1.99 -27.94 35.70
CA LYS A 481 3.16 -27.29 36.30
C LYS A 481 3.88 -28.17 37.32
N ASN A 482 3.46 -29.42 37.49
CA ASN A 482 4.00 -30.37 38.47
C ASN A 482 4.02 -29.79 39.91
N ILE A 483 2.95 -29.10 40.28
CA ILE A 483 2.73 -28.51 41.62
C ILE A 483 1.72 -29.39 42.35
N LYS A 484 2.00 -29.77 43.60
CA LYS A 484 1.05 -30.56 44.40
C LYS A 484 -0.13 -29.68 44.81
N LEU A 485 -1.36 -30.16 44.63
CA LEU A 485 -2.58 -29.45 45.00
C LEU A 485 -3.33 -30.23 46.08
N LEU A 486 -3.46 -29.65 47.27
CA LEU A 486 -4.23 -30.17 48.38
C LEU A 486 -5.58 -29.45 48.46
N ARG A 487 -6.68 -30.18 48.26
CA ARG A 487 -8.04 -29.66 48.45
C ARG A 487 -8.61 -30.13 49.77
N ILE A 488 -8.99 -29.19 50.61
CA ILE A 488 -9.55 -29.44 51.94
C ILE A 488 -11.02 -29.10 51.92
N ASN A 489 -11.87 -30.09 52.19
CA ASN A 489 -13.31 -29.94 52.15
C ASN A 489 -13.85 -29.33 53.45
N PHE A 490 -14.92 -28.52 53.38
CA PHE A 490 -15.60 -27.97 54.55
C PHE A 490 -16.05 -29.01 55.60
N ARG A 491 -16.33 -30.27 55.20
CA ARG A 491 -16.67 -31.36 56.14
C ARG A 491 -15.50 -31.82 57.00
N GLN A 492 -14.27 -31.48 56.60
CA GLN A 492 -13.03 -31.87 57.26
C GLN A 492 -12.54 -30.83 58.28
N LEU A 493 -13.37 -29.85 58.66
CA LEU A 493 -13.03 -28.76 59.59
C LEU A 493 -12.32 -29.21 60.88
N LYS A 494 -12.66 -30.38 61.43
CA LYS A 494 -12.03 -30.93 62.65
C LYS A 494 -10.75 -31.75 62.38
N THR A 495 -10.51 -32.17 61.15
CA THR A 495 -9.36 -32.99 60.74
C THR A 495 -8.34 -32.22 59.89
N ILE A 496 -8.57 -30.93 59.61
CA ILE A 496 -7.65 -30.05 58.85
C ILE A 496 -6.24 -30.15 59.41
N GLU A 497 -6.09 -30.03 60.73
CA GLU A 497 -4.78 -30.08 61.40
C GLU A 497 -4.03 -31.39 61.15
N LYS A 498 -4.73 -32.53 61.22
CA LYS A 498 -4.14 -33.85 60.95
C LYS A 498 -3.75 -34.00 59.48
N ILE A 499 -4.62 -33.57 58.56
CA ILE A 499 -4.38 -33.69 57.11
C ILE A 499 -3.19 -32.82 56.69
N LEU A 500 -3.15 -31.56 57.13
CA LEU A 500 -2.05 -30.65 56.79
C LEU A 500 -0.72 -31.10 57.38
N THR A 501 -0.73 -31.57 58.64
CA THR A 501 0.49 -32.02 59.31
C THR A 501 1.02 -33.31 58.70
N GLN A 502 0.15 -34.26 58.35
CA GLN A 502 0.54 -35.50 57.66
C GLN A 502 1.09 -35.22 56.27
N GLU A 503 0.43 -34.38 55.47
CA GLU A 503 0.87 -34.05 54.12
C GLU A 503 2.22 -33.31 54.10
N LEU A 504 2.43 -32.38 55.04
CA LEU A 504 3.72 -31.71 55.20
C LEU A 504 4.81 -32.69 55.66
N TYR A 505 4.49 -33.66 56.52
CA TYR A 505 5.42 -34.72 56.94
C TYR A 505 5.80 -35.63 55.76
N ASP A 506 4.83 -36.08 54.97
CA ASP A 506 5.04 -36.99 53.85
C ASP A 506 5.89 -36.35 52.74
N ILE A 507 5.69 -35.05 52.46
CA ILE A 507 6.50 -34.27 51.50
C ILE A 507 7.96 -34.17 51.98
N ASN A 508 8.16 -33.86 53.26
CA ASN A 508 9.51 -33.74 53.83
C ASN A 508 10.25 -35.10 53.88
N GLN A 509 9.54 -36.23 53.96
CA GLN A 509 10.13 -37.57 53.90
C GLN A 509 10.48 -38.02 52.47
N THR A 510 9.65 -37.68 51.48
CA THR A 510 9.94 -37.97 50.06
C THR A 510 11.11 -37.16 49.50
N GLU A 511 11.37 -35.96 50.04
CA GLU A 511 12.59 -35.19 49.71
C GLU A 511 13.87 -35.81 50.32
N LYS A 512 13.79 -36.47 51.48
CA LYS A 512 14.93 -37.18 52.09
C LYS A 512 15.28 -38.49 51.38
N GLY A 513 14.29 -39.22 50.86
CA GLY A 513 14.52 -40.47 50.11
C GLY A 513 15.15 -40.27 48.73
N LYS A 514 15.06 -39.08 48.12
CA LYS A 514 15.70 -38.76 46.84
C LYS A 514 17.22 -38.47 46.93
N LEU A 515 17.76 -38.35 48.14
CA LEU A 515 19.18 -38.06 48.38
C LEU A 515 20.02 -39.32 48.63
N THR A 516 19.42 -40.52 48.69
CA THR A 516 20.12 -41.77 49.02
C THR A 516 20.42 -42.67 47.82
N ASP A 517 19.93 -42.35 46.62
CA ASP A 517 20.16 -43.14 45.39
C ASP A 517 21.14 -42.43 44.44
N VAL A 518 22.35 -42.13 44.91
CA VAL A 518 23.49 -41.79 44.05
C VAL A 518 24.65 -42.70 44.45
N ASP A 519 24.81 -43.78 43.70
CA ASP A 519 25.92 -44.73 43.81
C ASP A 519 27.27 -44.02 43.71
N PHE A 520 28.17 -44.36 44.63
CA PHE A 520 29.47 -43.75 44.85
C PHE A 520 30.55 -44.63 44.19
N ASP A 521 30.75 -44.50 42.88
CA ASP A 521 31.91 -45.07 42.20
C ASP A 521 33.14 -44.21 42.49
N MET A 522 33.99 -44.65 43.44
CA MET A 522 35.33 -44.10 43.64
C MET A 522 36.34 -44.88 42.77
N GLU A 523 36.90 -44.21 41.77
CA GLU A 523 38.21 -44.61 41.21
C GLU A 523 39.34 -44.02 42.08
N PRO A 524 40.40 -44.81 42.37
CA PRO A 524 41.55 -44.33 43.12
C PRO A 524 42.54 -43.63 42.19
N LEU A 525 42.95 -42.41 42.56
CA LEU A 525 44.00 -41.66 41.88
C LEU A 525 45.38 -42.30 42.15
N SER A 526 46.05 -42.70 41.06
CA SER A 526 47.50 -42.90 40.97
C SER A 526 48.22 -41.62 40.57
#